data_AF-A0AAW3J1D9-F1
#
_entry.id   AF-A0AAW3J1D9-F1
#
_cell.length_a   1.000
_cell.length_b   1.000
_cell.length_c   1.000
_cell.angle_alpha   90.00
_cell.angle_beta   90.00
_cell.angle_gamma   90.00
#
_symmetry.space_group_name_H-M   'P 1'
#
loop_
_entity.id
_entity.type
_entity.pdbx_description
1 polymer ?
#
loop_
_entity_poly.entity_id
_entity_poly.type
_entity_poly.pdbx_seq_one_letter_code
_entity_poly.pdbx_strand_id
1 'polypeptide(L)'
;GGNSTGGSGNNASLTGNISLAGQSSISKILIDGSNSSGANGTPKLDGNITLNTSNGITNGITIANGGTLDGNINAQSSSRIGGIAINNGSLAGNISLTNNARIQNGIVLDSANMTGSISLSTASGGGNITIDSINIGNGSTMTGDISVVGNSKITDTITIDGTLEGNVKAAWGNANYNGTINQMDISGIITQKVQLDNNSKIATLNLNGGTITGGIAFQGAITNGDTATIDNLTLNRDAYIGGIDIGNTTSGSQAKGVISNLILNDTASIGTITNNSNGTISNIALNGTSTITNGITNASGGTISNITLASSNTIHNGITNDGVITEINHNVAGVENAVTNNAGGSISKLIISQGTIEYNGEGDITEELSVKGGATLSMNAGSGTITMNGAVGSKLNLESGSTFKGSLKNTGSISSWSNVSNIEGSFINDAGANIGSLSAGQIAENLLNKGNIGDLTIDNVVGTLSNESEITTLSVQNRVANGILNSGNIQTLTLESNADLGSVGVSNDGVITSLNNHKAGMQITNAQGIGTLAVDANTTYAGAGSITNALDIDGTQTQFTIDNNGTLTLTDTAGANSVKTIT
;
A
#
# COMPACT_ATOMS: atom_id res chain seq x y z
N GLY A 1 14.31 33.28 49.86
CA GLY A 1 15.02 33.63 51.10
C GLY A 1 14.99 32.42 52.01
N GLY A 2 16.16 31.98 52.46
CA GLY A 2 16.36 30.75 53.23
C GLY A 2 17.84 30.41 53.23
N ASN A 3 18.65 31.21 53.94
CA ASN A 3 20.07 30.93 54.10
C ASN A 3 20.21 29.96 55.28
N SER A 4 20.39 28.67 55.01
CA SER A 4 20.86 27.73 56.03
C SER A 4 22.38 27.84 56.09
N THR A 5 22.86 28.80 56.88
CA THR A 5 24.23 28.74 57.38
C THR A 5 24.28 27.68 58.47
N GLY A 6 24.76 26.48 58.13
CA GLY A 6 25.33 25.55 59.11
C GLY A 6 24.54 24.29 59.48
N GLY A 7 23.71 23.74 58.60
CA GLY A 7 23.13 22.41 58.80
C GLY A 7 23.01 21.63 57.50
N SER A 8 23.87 20.61 57.34
CA SER A 8 23.68 19.51 56.37
C SER A 8 22.46 18.70 56.82
N GLY A 9 21.27 19.24 56.58
CA GLY A 9 20.02 18.56 56.88
C GLY A 9 19.69 17.61 55.75
N ASN A 10 19.81 16.30 55.99
CA ASN A 10 19.51 15.25 55.02
C ASN A 10 18.09 15.36 54.41
N ASN A 11 17.17 16.17 54.97
CA ASN A 11 15.81 16.40 54.48
C ASN A 11 15.43 17.90 54.50
N ALA A 12 16.28 18.79 53.97
CA ALA A 12 15.96 20.21 53.89
C ALA A 12 14.72 20.44 52.97
N SER A 13 13.65 21.00 53.54
CA SER A 13 12.43 21.35 52.79
C SER A 13 12.28 22.87 52.75
N LEU A 14 12.23 23.43 51.54
CA LEU A 14 11.85 24.83 51.30
C LEU A 14 10.39 24.86 50.84
N THR A 15 9.52 25.52 51.59
CA THR A 15 8.13 25.79 51.19
C THR A 15 8.02 27.24 50.67
N GLY A 16 7.41 27.41 49.49
CA GLY A 16 7.19 28.72 48.86
C GLY A 16 7.83 28.88 47.48
N ASN A 17 7.40 29.91 46.75
CA ASN A 17 7.82 30.13 45.37
C ASN A 17 9.19 30.83 45.27
N ILE A 18 9.99 30.43 44.29
CA ILE A 18 11.12 31.20 43.77
C ILE A 18 10.61 32.02 42.58
N SER A 19 10.40 33.31 42.77
CA SER A 19 9.92 34.21 41.71
C SER A 19 10.95 35.30 41.41
N LEU A 20 11.30 35.47 40.14
CA LEU A 20 12.17 36.54 39.67
C LEU A 20 11.30 37.70 39.14
N ALA A 21 11.62 38.91 39.55
CA ALA A 21 10.96 40.14 39.12
C ALA A 21 11.97 41.12 38.49
N GLY A 22 11.49 42.01 37.63
CA GLY A 22 12.35 42.95 36.90
C GLY A 22 13.35 42.22 35.99
N GLN A 23 14.54 42.80 35.78
CA GLN A 23 15.63 42.19 35.00
C GLN A 23 16.59 41.42 35.90
N SER A 24 16.08 40.38 36.58
CA SER A 24 16.86 39.56 37.52
C SER A 24 17.48 38.33 36.86
N SER A 25 18.65 37.92 37.35
CA SER A 25 19.29 36.66 36.97
C SER A 25 19.73 35.87 38.19
N ILE A 26 19.62 34.54 38.12
CA ILE A 26 20.19 33.58 39.06
C ILE A 26 21.22 32.76 38.30
N SER A 27 22.34 32.43 38.95
CA SER A 27 23.34 31.57 38.31
C SER A 27 22.82 30.14 38.16
N LYS A 28 22.41 29.48 39.25
CA LYS A 28 21.93 28.09 39.24
C LYS A 28 20.88 27.88 40.34
N ILE A 29 19.93 26.99 40.10
CA ILE A 29 19.10 26.39 41.16
C ILE A 29 19.48 24.91 41.25
N LEU A 30 19.83 24.45 42.46
CA LEU A 30 20.21 23.07 42.73
C LEU A 30 19.35 22.53 43.88
N ILE A 31 18.65 21.42 43.63
CA ILE A 31 17.93 20.63 44.64
C ILE A 31 18.61 19.26 44.65
N ASP A 32 19.56 19.05 45.55
CA ASP A 32 20.45 17.88 45.55
C ASP A 32 20.42 17.17 46.90
N GLY A 33 20.04 15.89 46.88
CA GLY A 33 20.00 15.02 48.05
C GLY A 33 21.31 14.32 48.39
N SER A 34 22.42 14.62 47.69
CA SER A 34 23.72 14.02 48.01
C SER A 34 24.17 14.35 49.44
N ASN A 35 24.62 13.34 50.18
CA ASN A 35 25.24 13.50 51.51
C ASN A 35 26.63 12.87 51.56
N SER A 36 27.51 13.46 52.37
CA SER A 36 28.88 12.97 52.62
C SER A 36 28.95 11.61 53.32
N SER A 37 27.84 11.11 53.87
CA SER A 37 27.74 9.83 54.59
C SER A 37 27.27 8.63 53.74
N GLY A 38 27.03 8.83 52.44
CA GLY A 38 26.61 7.77 51.51
C GLY A 38 25.13 7.41 51.51
N ALA A 39 24.31 8.04 52.36
CA ALA A 39 22.85 7.93 52.32
C ALA A 39 22.24 9.19 51.70
N ASN A 40 21.68 9.10 50.49
CA ASN A 40 21.00 10.21 49.83
C ASN A 40 19.80 10.68 50.68
N GLY A 41 19.74 11.97 50.92
CA GLY A 41 18.61 12.67 51.52
C GLY A 41 17.48 12.93 50.51
N THR A 42 16.32 13.40 50.98
CA THR A 42 15.19 13.77 50.11
C THR A 42 14.85 15.27 50.22
N PRO A 43 15.77 16.18 49.88
CA PRO A 43 15.48 17.61 49.94
C PRO A 43 14.35 17.96 48.98
N LYS A 44 13.45 18.82 49.44
CA LYS A 44 12.22 19.17 48.73
C LYS A 44 12.14 20.68 48.54
N LEU A 45 11.89 21.13 47.31
CA LEU A 45 11.28 22.44 47.07
C LEU A 45 9.79 22.22 46.81
N ASP A 46 8.95 22.71 47.73
CA ASP A 46 7.49 22.68 47.63
C ASP A 46 7.02 24.09 47.26
N GLY A 47 6.89 24.33 45.95
CA GLY A 47 6.63 25.64 45.39
C GLY A 47 7.15 25.81 43.97
N ASN A 48 6.67 26.85 43.29
CA ASN A 48 7.00 27.09 41.89
C ASN A 48 8.32 27.85 41.72
N ILE A 49 9.02 27.59 40.61
CA ILE A 49 10.07 28.44 40.07
C ILE A 49 9.46 29.24 38.92
N THR A 50 9.33 30.56 39.06
CA THR A 50 8.68 31.42 38.05
C THR A 50 9.60 32.54 37.59
N LEU A 51 9.83 32.60 36.27
CA LEU A 51 10.53 33.65 35.56
C LEU A 51 9.53 34.45 34.72
N ASN A 52 9.46 35.76 34.96
CA ASN A 52 8.52 36.66 34.29
C ASN A 52 9.14 37.24 33.01
N THR A 53 9.43 38.54 32.96
CA THR A 53 9.96 39.20 31.74
C THR A 53 11.45 39.45 31.89
N SER A 54 12.23 39.03 30.89
CA SER A 54 13.69 39.23 30.82
C SER A 54 14.46 38.67 32.03
N ASN A 55 13.99 37.57 32.61
CA ASN A 55 14.71 36.86 33.67
C ASN A 55 15.61 35.76 33.12
N GLY A 56 16.67 35.45 33.86
CA GLY A 56 17.65 34.43 33.49
C GLY A 56 17.97 33.46 34.61
N ILE A 57 18.04 32.16 34.29
CA ILE A 57 18.82 31.20 35.08
C ILE A 57 19.94 30.66 34.19
N THR A 58 21.16 31.17 34.35
CA THR A 58 22.23 30.99 33.36
C THR A 58 22.73 29.55 33.27
N ASN A 59 22.96 28.89 34.41
CA ASN A 59 23.47 27.51 34.50
C ASN A 59 22.36 26.49 34.77
N GLY A 60 21.11 26.88 34.50
CA GLY A 60 19.95 26.00 34.59
C GLY A 60 19.49 25.63 36.00
N ILE A 61 18.56 24.68 36.01
CA ILE A 61 17.96 24.07 37.19
C ILE A 61 18.40 22.61 37.22
N THR A 62 18.88 22.14 38.37
CA THR A 62 19.26 20.74 38.58
C THR A 62 18.52 20.16 39.77
N ILE A 63 17.84 19.03 39.57
CA ILE A 63 17.21 18.22 40.62
C ILE A 63 17.96 16.89 40.62
N ALA A 64 18.65 16.55 41.71
CA ALA A 64 19.57 15.41 41.73
C ALA A 64 19.50 14.56 43.00
N ASN A 65 19.90 13.29 42.88
CA ASN A 65 20.21 12.38 43.99
C ASN A 65 19.10 12.29 45.07
N GLY A 66 17.85 12.06 44.66
CA GLY A 66 16.69 11.99 45.55
C GLY A 66 16.04 13.34 45.87
N GLY A 67 16.61 14.44 45.35
CA GLY A 67 15.98 15.76 45.38
C GLY A 67 14.64 15.77 44.67
N THR A 68 13.69 16.55 45.20
CA THR A 68 12.32 16.65 44.67
C THR A 68 11.91 18.12 44.49
N LEU A 69 11.37 18.46 43.32
CA LEU A 69 10.60 19.68 43.10
C LEU A 69 9.12 19.32 43.02
N ASP A 70 8.36 19.72 44.04
CA ASP A 70 6.91 19.62 44.08
C ASP A 70 6.31 21.00 43.75
N GLY A 71 6.29 21.30 42.47
CA GLY A 71 5.90 22.60 41.94
C GLY A 71 6.26 22.73 40.47
N ASN A 72 5.84 23.83 39.85
CA ASN A 72 6.05 24.05 38.42
C ASN A 72 7.32 24.86 38.17
N ILE A 73 7.95 24.64 37.02
CA ILE A 73 8.95 25.52 36.42
C ILE A 73 8.26 26.32 35.31
N ASN A 74 8.09 27.62 35.52
CA ASN A 74 7.41 28.51 34.59
C ASN A 74 8.40 29.54 34.03
N ALA A 75 8.59 29.54 32.71
CA ALA A 75 9.32 30.58 32.02
C ALA A 75 8.39 31.33 31.06
N GLN A 76 8.25 32.64 31.27
CA GLN A 76 7.32 33.46 30.50
C GLN A 76 8.07 34.50 29.68
N SER A 77 7.39 35.09 28.70
CA SER A 77 7.88 36.28 27.97
C SER A 77 9.30 36.09 27.44
N SER A 78 10.23 37.02 27.64
CA SER A 78 11.61 36.95 27.14
C SER A 78 12.59 36.19 28.07
N SER A 79 12.09 35.37 28.99
CA SER A 79 12.93 34.67 29.97
C SER A 79 13.74 33.52 29.40
N ARG A 80 14.88 33.23 30.02
CA ARG A 80 15.84 32.20 29.59
C ARG A 80 16.28 31.31 30.74
N ILE A 81 16.33 30.01 30.49
CA ILE A 81 16.93 29.02 31.40
C ILE A 81 18.00 28.27 30.61
N GLY A 82 19.19 28.10 31.18
CA GLY A 82 20.33 27.42 30.53
C GLY A 82 20.26 25.89 30.52
N GLY A 83 19.11 25.31 30.88
CA GLY A 83 18.87 23.87 30.90
C GLY A 83 18.10 23.43 32.14
N ILE A 84 17.40 22.30 32.05
CA ILE A 84 16.78 21.63 33.20
C ILE A 84 17.25 20.19 33.23
N ALA A 85 17.92 19.79 34.30
CA ALA A 85 18.41 18.43 34.48
C ALA A 85 17.76 17.79 35.71
N ILE A 86 17.13 16.63 35.53
CA ILE A 86 16.60 15.80 36.60
C ILE A 86 17.40 14.50 36.55
N ASN A 87 18.29 14.28 37.52
CA ASN A 87 19.20 13.15 37.55
C ASN A 87 19.02 12.36 38.85
N ASN A 88 18.40 11.18 38.77
CA ASN A 88 17.98 10.42 39.96
C ASN A 88 17.11 11.28 40.92
N GLY A 89 16.36 12.23 40.37
CA GLY A 89 15.49 13.16 41.10
C GLY A 89 14.03 13.04 40.67
N SER A 90 13.16 13.86 41.27
CA SER A 90 11.73 13.90 40.95
C SER A 90 11.20 15.31 40.71
N LEU A 91 10.36 15.46 39.69
CA LEU A 91 9.58 16.68 39.42
C LEU A 91 8.09 16.34 39.35
N ALA A 92 7.32 16.81 40.34
CA ALA A 92 5.88 16.54 40.36
C ALA A 92 5.08 17.47 39.42
N GLY A 93 5.54 18.72 39.27
CA GLY A 93 4.84 19.75 38.51
C GLY A 93 5.29 19.87 37.06
N ASN A 94 4.72 20.86 36.36
CA ASN A 94 4.92 21.07 34.94
C ASN A 94 6.17 21.91 34.64
N ILE A 95 6.71 21.75 33.44
CA ILE A 95 7.62 22.72 32.83
C ILE A 95 6.83 23.47 31.76
N SER A 96 6.51 24.74 32.02
CA SER A 96 5.65 25.56 31.16
C SER A 96 6.40 26.76 30.60
N LEU A 97 6.41 26.88 29.28
CA LEU A 97 6.95 28.02 28.55
C LEU A 97 5.84 28.76 27.83
N THR A 98 5.85 30.09 27.95
CA THR A 98 4.90 30.95 27.22
C THR A 98 5.58 32.11 26.50
N ASN A 99 4.94 32.59 25.44
CA ASN A 99 5.35 33.74 24.63
C ASN A 99 6.71 33.56 23.93
N ASN A 100 7.82 34.04 24.50
CA ASN A 100 9.16 34.07 23.87
C ASN A 100 10.23 33.36 24.71
N ALA A 101 9.77 32.54 25.66
CA ALA A 101 10.63 31.92 26.65
C ALA A 101 11.54 30.88 25.99
N ARG A 102 12.72 30.67 26.56
CA ARG A 102 13.69 29.71 26.01
C ARG A 102 14.30 28.84 27.09
N ILE A 103 14.47 27.56 26.79
CA ILE A 103 15.40 26.67 27.49
C ILE A 103 16.52 26.31 26.52
N GLN A 104 17.73 26.71 26.87
CA GLN A 104 18.96 26.32 26.17
C GLN A 104 19.49 25.03 26.80
N ASN A 105 20.24 24.22 26.06
CA ASN A 105 20.75 22.90 26.48
C ASN A 105 19.66 21.88 26.86
N GLY A 106 18.39 22.20 26.58
CA GLY A 106 17.28 21.28 26.70
C GLY A 106 16.83 20.91 28.12
N ILE A 107 15.97 19.89 28.17
CA ILE A 107 15.47 19.23 29.37
C ILE A 107 15.96 17.79 29.36
N VAL A 108 16.61 17.34 30.43
CA VAL A 108 17.16 15.98 30.53
C VAL A 108 16.64 15.30 31.77
N LEU A 109 16.05 14.10 31.59
CA LEU A 109 15.64 13.19 32.64
C LEU A 109 16.55 11.95 32.56
N ASP A 110 17.37 11.74 33.59
CA ASP A 110 18.28 10.59 33.72
C ASP A 110 17.94 9.81 34.98
N SER A 111 17.45 8.57 34.83
CA SER A 111 16.92 7.75 35.93
C SER A 111 15.94 8.53 36.82
N ALA A 112 15.09 9.35 36.21
CA ALA A 112 14.28 10.36 36.87
C ALA A 112 12.78 10.10 36.75
N ASN A 113 12.01 10.66 37.68
CA ASN A 113 10.54 10.62 37.62
C ASN A 113 9.97 12.02 37.43
N MET A 114 9.17 12.22 36.39
CA MET A 114 8.42 13.47 36.18
C MET A 114 6.93 13.16 36.03
N THR A 115 6.07 13.74 36.86
CA THR A 115 4.63 13.52 36.71
C THR A 115 3.91 14.62 35.94
N GLY A 116 4.53 15.80 35.83
CA GLY A 116 3.97 16.92 35.07
C GLY A 116 4.26 16.86 33.57
N SER A 117 3.68 17.80 32.84
CA SER A 117 3.85 17.97 31.40
C SER A 117 4.97 18.96 31.08
N ILE A 118 5.51 18.86 29.86
CA ILE A 118 6.34 19.89 29.23
C ILE A 118 5.47 20.60 28.19
N SER A 119 5.17 21.88 28.39
CA SER A 119 4.28 22.64 27.51
C SER A 119 4.94 23.90 27.00
N LEU A 120 4.93 24.08 25.69
CA LEU A 120 5.31 25.30 24.99
C LEU A 120 4.05 25.87 24.35
N SER A 121 3.58 27.02 24.82
CA SER A 121 2.33 27.60 24.34
C SER A 121 2.46 29.10 24.06
N THR A 122 2.29 29.47 22.79
CA THR A 122 2.16 30.87 22.37
C THR A 122 0.68 31.24 22.28
N ALA A 123 0.18 32.07 23.19
CA ALA A 123 -1.22 32.51 23.22
C ALA A 123 -1.56 33.55 22.12
N SER A 124 -0.56 34.25 21.57
CA SER A 124 -0.72 35.24 20.51
C SER A 124 0.42 35.09 19.50
N GLY A 125 0.10 35.23 18.21
CA GLY A 125 0.95 34.82 17.09
C GLY A 125 2.37 35.41 17.01
N GLY A 126 2.81 36.31 17.88
CA GLY A 126 4.17 36.87 17.81
C GLY A 126 5.24 36.10 18.58
N GLY A 127 4.86 35.14 19.43
CA GLY A 127 5.80 34.40 20.28
C GLY A 127 6.71 33.47 19.49
N ASN A 128 7.94 33.24 19.95
CA ASN A 128 8.78 32.12 19.48
C ASN A 128 9.42 31.46 20.70
N ILE A 129 8.87 30.31 21.07
CA ILE A 129 9.36 29.49 22.18
C ILE A 129 10.29 28.45 21.61
N THR A 130 11.50 28.36 22.14
CA THR A 130 12.47 27.35 21.74
C THR A 130 12.93 26.55 22.94
N ILE A 131 12.94 25.24 22.79
CA ILE A 131 13.75 24.34 23.61
C ILE A 131 14.69 23.63 22.64
N ASP A 132 15.97 23.53 23.01
CA ASP A 132 16.95 22.86 22.15
C ASP A 132 16.58 21.38 21.99
N SER A 133 16.49 20.65 23.11
CA SER A 133 16.15 19.23 23.14
C SER A 133 15.33 18.83 24.37
N ILE A 134 14.66 17.68 24.29
CA ILE A 134 14.06 16.99 25.44
C ILE A 134 14.58 15.55 25.40
N ASN A 135 15.21 15.10 26.48
CA ASN A 135 15.74 13.75 26.60
C ASN A 135 15.13 13.04 27.81
N ILE A 136 14.37 11.97 27.56
CA ILE A 136 13.90 11.03 28.56
C ILE A 136 14.81 9.80 28.46
N GLY A 137 15.88 9.80 29.25
CA GLY A 137 16.89 8.75 29.26
C GLY A 137 16.38 7.42 29.81
N ASN A 138 17.19 6.37 29.64
CA ASN A 138 16.89 5.05 30.15
C ASN A 138 16.65 5.07 31.68
N GLY A 139 15.66 4.33 32.15
CA GLY A 139 15.26 4.29 33.56
C GLY A 139 14.46 5.51 34.02
N SER A 140 14.23 6.50 33.14
CA SER A 140 13.34 7.63 33.43
C SER A 140 11.90 7.35 33.03
N THR A 141 10.97 7.90 33.79
CA THR A 141 9.53 7.90 33.48
C THR A 141 8.98 9.32 33.52
N MET A 142 8.24 9.70 32.49
CA MET A 142 7.43 10.91 32.46
C MET A 142 5.96 10.56 32.24
N THR A 143 5.06 10.99 33.12
CA THR A 143 3.62 10.66 32.98
C THR A 143 2.82 11.76 32.28
N GLY A 144 3.32 12.99 32.26
CA GLY A 144 2.67 14.10 31.56
C GLY A 144 2.93 14.09 30.06
N ASP A 145 2.31 15.03 29.35
CA ASP A 145 2.47 15.20 27.90
C ASP A 145 3.67 16.08 27.57
N ILE A 146 4.24 15.90 26.38
CA ILE A 146 5.08 16.90 25.70
C ILE A 146 4.21 17.60 24.66
N SER A 147 4.00 18.91 24.82
CA SER A 147 3.08 19.68 23.97
C SER A 147 3.77 20.91 23.38
N VAL A 148 3.80 20.98 22.05
CA VAL A 148 4.39 22.07 21.25
C VAL A 148 3.27 22.77 20.49
N VAL A 149 2.83 23.92 21.00
CA VAL A 149 1.64 24.63 20.50
C VAL A 149 1.99 26.01 19.95
N GLY A 150 1.34 26.39 18.84
CA GLY A 150 1.54 27.68 18.20
C GLY A 150 2.94 27.78 17.59
N ASN A 151 3.60 28.94 17.59
CA ASN A 151 4.91 29.12 16.94
C ASN A 151 6.10 28.56 17.77
N SER A 152 5.87 27.44 18.46
CA SER A 152 6.85 26.83 19.35
C SER A 152 7.68 25.80 18.59
N LYS A 153 8.98 25.70 18.94
CA LYS A 153 9.91 24.79 18.28
C LYS A 153 10.75 24.01 19.26
N ILE A 154 10.86 22.70 19.03
CA ILE A 154 11.99 21.91 19.50
C ILE A 154 13.03 21.91 18.38
N THR A 155 14.18 22.56 18.60
CA THR A 155 15.10 22.86 17.50
C THR A 155 15.95 21.67 17.09
N ASP A 156 16.26 20.79 18.04
CA ASP A 156 17.19 19.68 17.82
C ASP A 156 16.40 18.37 17.83
N THR A 157 16.21 17.75 19.00
CA THR A 157 15.64 16.40 19.11
C THR A 157 14.82 16.21 20.38
N ILE A 158 13.72 15.46 20.27
CA ILE A 158 13.11 14.75 21.40
C ILE A 158 13.63 13.31 21.38
N THR A 159 14.40 12.92 22.40
CA THR A 159 14.92 11.57 22.57
C THR A 159 14.12 10.86 23.67
N ILE A 160 13.59 9.68 23.37
CA ILE A 160 12.85 8.85 24.32
C ILE A 160 13.53 7.49 24.38
N ASP A 161 14.38 7.27 25.38
CA ASP A 161 15.00 5.99 25.70
C ASP A 161 14.33 5.30 26.90
N GLY A 162 13.69 6.09 27.78
CA GLY A 162 12.86 5.62 28.89
C GLY A 162 11.38 5.47 28.51
N THR A 163 10.50 5.76 29.47
CA THR A 163 9.04 5.68 29.28
C THR A 163 8.40 7.06 29.34
N LEU A 164 7.69 7.42 28.28
CA LEU A 164 6.71 8.52 28.28
C LEU A 164 5.31 7.90 28.32
N GLU A 165 4.62 8.03 29.46
CA GLU A 165 3.24 7.55 29.58
C GLU A 165 2.21 8.55 29.02
N GLY A 166 2.64 9.76 28.69
CA GLY A 166 1.84 10.78 28.04
C GLY A 166 1.93 10.76 26.51
N ASN A 167 1.35 11.78 25.89
CA ASN A 167 1.41 12.03 24.46
C ASN A 167 2.61 12.92 24.09
N VAL A 168 3.04 12.82 22.84
CA VAL A 168 3.76 13.92 22.17
C VAL A 168 2.80 14.61 21.23
N LYS A 169 2.53 15.89 21.45
CA LYS A 169 1.56 16.68 20.69
C LYS A 169 2.22 17.88 20.03
N ALA A 170 2.13 17.98 18.71
CA ALA A 170 2.45 19.18 17.96
C ALA A 170 1.14 19.75 17.39
N ALA A 171 0.77 20.97 17.80
CA ALA A 171 -0.54 21.52 17.47
C ALA A 171 -0.54 23.02 17.17
N TRP A 172 -1.65 23.45 16.60
CA TRP A 172 -1.91 24.84 16.23
C TRP A 172 -2.55 25.65 17.35
N GLY A 173 -2.13 26.91 17.48
CA GLY A 173 -2.67 27.87 18.45
C GLY A 173 -3.58 28.95 17.84
N ASN A 174 -3.17 29.63 16.74
CA ASN A 174 -3.94 30.63 15.97
C ASN A 174 -3.22 30.92 14.61
N ALA A 175 -3.94 31.43 13.60
CA ALA A 175 -3.60 31.42 12.17
C ALA A 175 -2.18 31.95 11.86
N ASN A 176 -1.44 31.17 11.07
CA ASN A 176 -0.07 31.36 10.55
C ASN A 176 1.12 30.78 11.36
N TYR A 177 0.89 30.08 12.48
CA TYR A 177 2.00 29.60 13.33
C TYR A 177 1.88 28.13 13.68
N ASN A 178 3.00 27.40 13.69
CA ASN A 178 2.98 25.94 13.80
C ASN A 178 3.96 25.36 14.82
N GLY A 179 3.48 24.36 15.57
CA GLY A 179 4.33 23.57 16.43
C GLY A 179 5.27 22.75 15.56
N THR A 180 6.57 22.96 15.71
CA THR A 180 7.59 22.26 14.91
C THR A 180 8.50 21.46 15.82
N ILE A 181 8.65 20.18 15.51
CA ILE A 181 9.66 19.30 16.12
C ILE A 181 10.64 18.93 15.01
N ASN A 182 11.91 19.28 15.18
CA ASN A 182 12.90 18.99 14.16
C ASN A 182 13.13 17.47 14.04
N GLN A 183 13.39 16.80 15.16
CA GLN A 183 13.61 15.36 15.17
C GLN A 183 13.01 14.72 16.42
N MET A 184 12.54 13.48 16.26
CA MET A 184 12.21 12.58 17.35
C MET A 184 12.96 11.26 17.14
N ASP A 185 13.68 10.80 18.16
CA ASP A 185 14.34 9.50 18.16
C ASP A 185 13.83 8.69 19.37
N ILE A 186 13.23 7.53 19.09
CA ILE A 186 12.58 6.71 20.10
C ILE A 186 13.23 5.33 20.12
N SER A 187 13.86 4.98 21.23
CA SER A 187 14.33 3.62 21.53
C SER A 187 13.58 2.99 22.74
N GLY A 188 12.91 3.82 23.53
CA GLY A 188 12.03 3.44 24.63
C GLY A 188 10.55 3.38 24.22
N ILE A 189 9.67 3.85 25.10
CA ILE A 189 8.21 3.65 24.95
C ILE A 189 7.47 4.99 25.07
N ILE A 190 6.56 5.24 24.13
CA ILE A 190 5.44 6.18 24.28
C ILE A 190 4.17 5.34 24.41
N THR A 191 3.49 5.39 25.55
CA THR A 191 2.31 4.54 25.77
C THR A 191 1.06 5.09 25.07
N GLN A 192 0.98 6.41 24.92
CA GLN A 192 -0.14 7.08 24.27
C GLN A 192 0.21 7.41 22.80
N LYS A 193 -0.17 8.59 22.30
CA LYS A 193 -0.05 8.93 20.88
C LYS A 193 1.05 9.94 20.59
N VAL A 194 1.55 9.89 19.38
CA VAL A 194 2.11 11.09 18.72
C VAL A 194 0.99 11.75 17.91
N GLN A 195 0.67 13.00 18.24
CA GLN A 195 -0.46 13.73 17.67
C GLN A 195 0.02 14.98 16.92
N LEU A 196 -0.45 15.13 15.68
CA LEU A 196 -0.19 16.31 14.85
C LEU A 196 -1.52 16.96 14.46
N ASP A 197 -1.65 18.25 14.74
CA ASP A 197 -2.87 19.00 14.42
C ASP A 197 -2.54 20.19 13.49
N ASN A 198 -3.36 20.42 12.46
CA ASN A 198 -3.30 21.57 11.52
C ASN A 198 -1.88 21.77 10.94
N ASN A 199 -1.32 22.98 10.84
CA ASN A 199 -0.02 23.24 10.18
C ASN A 199 1.24 22.71 10.91
N SER A 200 1.09 21.80 11.88
CA SER A 200 2.21 21.23 12.65
C SER A 200 3.15 20.37 11.80
N LYS A 201 4.40 20.28 12.25
CA LYS A 201 5.44 19.55 11.52
C LYS A 201 6.36 18.77 12.45
N ILE A 202 6.62 17.52 12.10
CA ILE A 202 7.75 16.73 12.58
C ILE A 202 8.63 16.44 11.36
N ALA A 203 9.86 16.95 11.31
CA ALA A 203 10.67 16.73 10.11
C ALA A 203 11.16 15.28 10.03
N THR A 204 11.62 14.71 11.15
CA THR A 204 12.03 13.30 11.21
C THR A 204 11.52 12.64 12.48
N LEU A 205 10.92 11.45 12.34
CA LEU A 205 10.53 10.57 13.44
C LEU A 205 11.16 9.19 13.20
N ASN A 206 12.13 8.83 14.03
CA ASN A 206 12.81 7.54 13.97
C ASN A 206 12.47 6.69 15.18
N LEU A 207 12.09 5.44 14.95
CA LEU A 207 11.99 4.41 15.99
C LEU A 207 13.09 3.39 15.77
N ASN A 208 13.98 3.24 16.76
CA ASN A 208 15.13 2.33 16.70
C ASN A 208 14.97 1.23 17.76
N GLY A 209 14.03 0.31 17.54
CA GLY A 209 13.55 -0.64 18.55
C GLY A 209 12.54 -0.04 19.55
N GLY A 210 12.17 1.23 19.39
CA GLY A 210 11.20 1.91 20.24
C GLY A 210 9.74 1.56 19.90
N THR A 211 8.84 1.89 20.81
CA THR A 211 7.41 1.55 20.74
C THR A 211 6.54 2.80 20.90
N ILE A 212 5.55 3.01 20.02
CA ILE A 212 4.44 3.96 20.22
C ILE A 212 3.13 3.16 20.28
N THR A 213 2.66 2.86 21.49
CA THR A 213 1.53 1.95 21.69
C THR A 213 0.22 2.54 21.19
N GLY A 214 -0.06 3.82 21.46
CA GLY A 214 -1.29 4.48 21.02
C GLY A 214 -1.31 4.87 19.54
N GLY A 215 -0.17 4.77 18.85
CA GLY A 215 -0.03 5.10 17.43
C GLY A 215 0.25 6.58 17.12
N ILE A 216 0.14 6.92 15.84
CA ILE A 216 0.28 8.28 15.31
C ILE A 216 -1.09 8.73 14.78
N ALA A 217 -1.50 9.95 15.11
CA ALA A 217 -2.76 10.50 14.63
C ALA A 217 -2.60 11.94 14.15
N PHE A 218 -3.19 12.22 12.99
CA PHE A 218 -3.31 13.57 12.45
C PHE A 218 -4.72 14.10 12.77
N GLN A 219 -4.87 14.97 13.78
CA GLN A 219 -6.17 15.45 14.25
C GLN A 219 -6.35 16.95 13.94
N GLY A 220 -6.94 17.29 12.80
CA GLY A 220 -7.17 18.68 12.42
C GLY A 220 -8.43 19.32 13.02
N ALA A 221 -8.39 20.65 13.25
CA ALA A 221 -9.60 21.43 13.49
C ALA A 221 -10.39 21.56 12.18
N ILE A 222 -11.72 21.50 12.28
CA ILE A 222 -12.64 21.26 11.15
C ILE A 222 -12.55 22.35 10.05
N THR A 223 -12.09 23.56 10.36
CA THR A 223 -12.40 24.75 9.56
C THR A 223 -11.36 25.17 8.53
N ASN A 224 -10.10 24.72 8.62
CA ASN A 224 -9.01 25.26 7.78
C ASN A 224 -8.33 24.16 6.95
N GLY A 225 -7.95 24.47 5.71
CA GLY A 225 -7.22 23.57 4.79
C GLY A 225 -5.74 23.31 5.17
N ASP A 226 -5.44 23.42 6.46
CA ASP A 226 -4.09 23.33 7.03
C ASP A 226 -3.53 21.91 6.92
N THR A 227 -2.21 21.79 6.84
CA THR A 227 -1.53 20.51 6.57
C THR A 227 -0.55 20.13 7.67
N ALA A 228 -0.85 19.03 8.38
CA ALA A 228 0.06 18.44 9.34
C ALA A 228 1.01 17.48 8.62
N THR A 229 2.30 17.54 8.95
CA THR A 229 3.34 16.83 8.18
C THR A 229 4.28 16.03 9.06
N ILE A 230 4.55 14.79 8.65
CA ILE A 230 5.78 14.08 9.00
C ILE A 230 6.57 13.89 7.70
N ASP A 231 7.74 14.52 7.55
CA ASP A 231 8.49 14.36 6.29
C ASP A 231 9.07 12.94 6.19
N ASN A 232 9.70 12.45 7.27
CA ASN A 232 10.30 11.11 7.29
C ASN A 232 9.91 10.36 8.56
N LEU A 233 9.26 9.22 8.39
CA LEU A 233 8.94 8.25 9.44
C LEU A 233 9.66 6.94 9.15
N THR A 234 10.66 6.61 9.96
CA THR A 234 11.46 5.39 9.81
C THR A 234 11.37 4.51 11.04
N LEU A 235 11.03 3.23 10.84
CA LEU A 235 11.04 2.22 11.88
C LEU A 235 12.14 1.20 11.57
N ASN A 236 13.04 0.96 12.52
CA ASN A 236 14.15 0.01 12.42
C ASN A 236 14.07 -1.05 13.53
N ARG A 237 14.76 -2.18 13.33
CA ARG A 237 14.80 -3.29 14.30
C ARG A 237 13.41 -3.83 14.61
N ASP A 238 13.06 -3.98 15.87
CA ASP A 238 11.80 -4.46 16.42
C ASP A 238 10.84 -3.31 16.78
N ALA A 239 11.02 -2.13 16.18
CA ALA A 239 10.16 -0.98 16.42
C ALA A 239 8.68 -1.27 16.12
N TYR A 240 7.79 -0.69 16.94
CA TYR A 240 6.35 -0.89 16.84
C TYR A 240 5.55 0.41 16.94
N ILE A 241 4.52 0.53 16.10
CA ILE A 241 3.48 1.57 16.21
C ILE A 241 2.10 0.91 16.20
N GLY A 242 1.26 1.21 17.19
CA GLY A 242 -0.07 0.62 17.31
C GLY A 242 -1.00 0.86 16.11
N GLY A 243 -0.84 1.99 15.45
CA GLY A 243 -1.51 2.32 14.20
C GLY A 243 -1.18 3.73 13.74
N ILE A 244 -1.52 4.05 12.50
CA ILE A 244 -1.34 5.37 11.91
C ILE A 244 -2.67 5.81 11.29
N ASP A 245 -3.23 6.90 11.79
CA ASP A 245 -4.45 7.53 11.26
C ASP A 245 -4.09 8.88 10.63
N ILE A 246 -4.19 8.97 9.30
CA ILE A 246 -3.85 10.17 8.51
C ILE A 246 -5.12 10.74 7.89
N GLY A 247 -5.19 12.07 7.74
CA GLY A 247 -6.37 12.75 7.23
C GLY A 247 -7.50 12.82 8.25
N ASN A 248 -8.68 13.28 7.83
CA ASN A 248 -9.82 13.47 8.74
C ASN A 248 -10.93 12.45 8.50
N THR A 249 -11.52 11.96 9.58
CA THR A 249 -12.71 11.10 9.62
C THR A 249 -14.02 11.88 9.70
N THR A 250 -13.95 13.20 9.92
CA THR A 250 -15.11 14.08 10.14
C THR A 250 -15.56 14.72 8.82
N SER A 251 -16.80 14.45 8.42
CA SER A 251 -17.42 15.04 7.24
C SER A 251 -17.34 16.57 7.24
N GLY A 252 -16.86 17.14 6.13
CA GLY A 252 -16.75 18.60 5.94
C GLY A 252 -15.46 19.23 6.47
N SER A 253 -14.56 18.46 7.09
CA SER A 253 -13.23 18.98 7.42
C SER A 253 -12.32 19.08 6.20
N GLN A 254 -11.52 20.16 6.16
CA GLN A 254 -10.50 20.39 5.14
C GLN A 254 -9.07 20.09 5.62
N ALA A 255 -8.90 19.70 6.89
CA ALA A 255 -7.57 19.46 7.43
C ALA A 255 -6.90 18.28 6.76
N LYS A 256 -5.61 18.45 6.43
CA LYS A 256 -4.81 17.48 5.70
C LYS A 256 -3.76 16.86 6.61
N GLY A 257 -3.50 15.58 6.40
CA GLY A 257 -2.38 14.88 7.02
C GLY A 257 -1.45 14.35 5.94
N VAL A 258 -0.15 14.54 6.10
CA VAL A 258 0.84 14.09 5.13
C VAL A 258 1.96 13.34 5.83
N ILE A 259 2.25 12.14 5.31
CA ILE A 259 3.53 11.47 5.53
C ILE A 259 4.25 11.40 4.19
N SER A 260 5.40 12.05 4.06
CA SER A 260 6.13 12.01 2.78
C SER A 260 6.82 10.65 2.60
N ASN A 261 7.55 10.17 3.61
CA ASN A 261 8.21 8.87 3.56
C ASN A 261 7.87 8.04 4.79
N LEU A 262 7.23 6.89 4.60
CA LEU A 262 7.05 5.86 5.61
C LEU A 262 7.89 4.64 5.24
N ILE A 263 8.89 4.32 6.08
CA ILE A 263 9.83 3.23 5.82
C ILE A 263 9.84 2.29 7.04
N LEU A 264 9.61 1.00 6.80
CA LEU A 264 9.76 -0.05 7.80
C LEU A 264 10.92 -0.96 7.38
N ASN A 265 11.88 -1.14 8.29
CA ASN A 265 13.05 -2.00 8.09
C ASN A 265 13.03 -3.19 9.07
N ASP A 266 13.87 -4.18 8.81
CA ASP A 266 14.09 -5.35 9.67
C ASP A 266 12.78 -6.08 10.05
N THR A 267 12.43 -6.11 11.34
CA THR A 267 11.25 -6.76 11.90
C THR A 267 10.21 -5.73 12.38
N ALA A 268 10.35 -4.47 11.97
CA ALA A 268 9.50 -3.40 12.43
C ALA A 268 8.05 -3.65 12.02
N SER A 269 7.11 -3.18 12.83
CA SER A 269 5.69 -3.42 12.59
C SER A 269 4.80 -2.23 12.90
N ILE A 270 3.69 -2.16 12.16
CA ILE A 270 2.59 -1.24 12.41
C ILE A 270 1.32 -2.07 12.53
N GLY A 271 0.44 -1.71 13.47
CA GLY A 271 -0.88 -2.33 13.58
C GLY A 271 -1.71 -2.11 12.32
N THR A 272 -2.35 -0.94 12.22
CA THR A 272 -3.16 -0.53 11.06
C THR A 272 -2.62 0.76 10.44
N ILE A 273 -2.71 0.91 9.12
CA ILE A 273 -2.58 2.21 8.46
C ILE A 273 -3.93 2.62 7.89
N THR A 274 -4.47 3.73 8.36
CA THR A 274 -5.71 4.32 7.85
C THR A 274 -5.40 5.67 7.21
N ASN A 275 -5.48 5.74 5.88
CA ASN A 275 -5.39 7.00 5.14
C ASN A 275 -6.80 7.49 4.82
N ASN A 276 -7.32 8.36 5.66
CA ASN A 276 -8.66 8.93 5.53
C ASN A 276 -8.72 10.02 4.45
N SER A 277 -9.90 10.63 4.29
CA SER A 277 -10.09 11.77 3.40
C SER A 277 -9.10 12.90 3.71
N ASN A 278 -8.54 13.52 2.68
CA ASN A 278 -7.48 14.54 2.75
C ASN A 278 -6.16 14.05 3.38
N GLY A 279 -6.01 12.73 3.56
CA GLY A 279 -4.74 12.11 3.91
C GLY A 279 -3.88 11.88 2.66
N THR A 280 -2.58 12.07 2.80
CA THR A 280 -1.60 11.76 1.75
C THR A 280 -0.42 11.00 2.31
N ILE A 281 -0.11 9.87 1.70
CA ILE A 281 1.15 9.16 1.93
C ILE A 281 1.90 9.10 0.62
N SER A 282 3.04 9.77 0.50
CA SER A 282 3.78 9.77 -0.77
C SER A 282 4.53 8.46 -1.00
N ASN A 283 5.00 7.81 0.05
CA ASN A 283 5.67 6.52 -0.07
C ASN A 283 5.48 5.65 1.18
N ILE A 284 5.09 4.40 0.96
CA ILE A 284 5.15 3.32 1.93
C ILE A 284 6.16 2.29 1.41
N ALA A 285 7.27 2.10 2.11
CA ALA A 285 8.27 1.10 1.78
C ALA A 285 8.41 0.08 2.91
N LEU A 286 8.13 -1.18 2.61
CA LEU A 286 8.34 -2.30 3.52
C LEU A 286 9.60 -3.07 3.09
N ASN A 287 10.62 -3.05 3.93
CA ASN A 287 11.91 -3.72 3.74
C ASN A 287 12.12 -4.84 4.77
N GLY A 288 13.01 -5.78 4.47
CA GLY A 288 13.31 -6.90 5.37
C GLY A 288 12.11 -7.82 5.57
N THR A 289 11.78 -8.09 6.83
CA THR A 289 10.64 -8.89 7.29
C THR A 289 9.60 -8.01 8.00
N SER A 290 9.56 -6.72 7.68
CA SER A 290 8.62 -5.78 8.31
C SER A 290 7.17 -6.16 7.98
N THR A 291 6.26 -5.77 8.87
CA THR A 291 4.85 -6.17 8.75
C THR A 291 3.87 -5.05 9.04
N ILE A 292 2.74 -5.10 8.35
CA ILE A 292 1.52 -4.37 8.75
C ILE A 292 0.51 -5.43 9.15
N THR A 293 0.06 -5.43 10.41
CA THR A 293 -0.64 -6.58 10.98
C THR A 293 -2.14 -6.59 10.73
N ASN A 294 -2.74 -5.42 10.49
CA ASN A 294 -4.18 -5.26 10.29
C ASN A 294 -4.54 -4.64 8.95
N GLY A 295 -3.56 -4.49 8.05
CA GLY A 295 -3.76 -4.00 6.69
C GLY A 295 -3.62 -2.49 6.53
N ILE A 296 -3.76 -2.07 5.27
CA ILE A 296 -3.79 -0.67 4.84
C ILE A 296 -5.18 -0.37 4.33
N THR A 297 -5.80 0.70 4.83
CA THR A 297 -7.07 1.23 4.32
C THR A 297 -6.83 2.61 3.73
N ASN A 298 -7.02 2.77 2.43
CA ASN A 298 -7.05 4.06 1.75
C ASN A 298 -8.50 4.45 1.49
N ALA A 299 -9.07 5.28 2.36
CA ALA A 299 -10.47 5.67 2.27
C ALA A 299 -10.71 6.65 1.10
N SER A 300 -11.99 6.88 0.79
CA SER A 300 -12.37 7.86 -0.24
C SER A 300 -11.82 9.26 0.05
N GLY A 301 -11.19 9.86 -0.97
CA GLY A 301 -10.47 11.14 -0.86
C GLY A 301 -9.08 11.05 -0.23
N GLY A 302 -8.63 9.85 0.17
CA GLY A 302 -7.24 9.57 0.53
C GLY A 302 -6.38 9.34 -0.71
N THR A 303 -5.11 9.76 -0.64
CA THR A 303 -4.12 9.52 -1.69
C THR A 303 -2.90 8.76 -1.14
N ILE A 304 -2.51 7.67 -1.79
CA ILE A 304 -1.22 7.02 -1.57
C ILE A 304 -0.48 7.02 -2.90
N SER A 305 0.69 7.64 -2.99
CA SER A 305 1.40 7.65 -4.26
C SER A 305 2.07 6.30 -4.52
N ASN A 306 2.86 5.78 -3.58
CA ASN A 306 3.58 4.52 -3.79
C ASN A 306 3.44 3.57 -2.60
N ILE A 307 3.17 2.30 -2.90
CA ILE A 307 3.34 1.17 -1.97
C ILE A 307 4.37 0.24 -2.59
N THR A 308 5.56 0.20 -2.00
CA THR A 308 6.65 -0.68 -2.43
C THR A 308 6.83 -1.80 -1.42
N LEU A 309 6.63 -3.03 -1.88
CA LEU A 309 6.82 -4.24 -1.10
C LEU A 309 8.10 -4.90 -1.60
N ALA A 310 9.15 -4.89 -0.77
CA ALA A 310 10.44 -5.51 -1.08
C ALA A 310 10.89 -6.52 0.00
N SER A 311 11.63 -7.56 -0.38
CA SER A 311 12.14 -8.61 0.51
C SER A 311 11.10 -9.67 0.89
N SER A 312 10.81 -9.91 2.17
CA SER A 312 9.89 -10.94 2.68
C SER A 312 8.82 -10.34 3.62
N ASN A 313 8.40 -9.10 3.32
CA ASN A 313 7.38 -8.40 4.10
C ASN A 313 5.98 -8.96 3.84
N THR A 314 5.06 -8.68 4.77
CA THR A 314 3.66 -9.10 4.66
C THR A 314 2.74 -7.97 5.11
N ILE A 315 1.67 -7.71 4.33
CA ILE A 315 0.53 -6.91 4.75
C ILE A 315 -0.60 -7.89 5.07
N HIS A 316 -0.74 -8.21 6.35
CA HIS A 316 -1.87 -9.00 6.81
C HIS A 316 -3.18 -8.23 6.57
N ASN A 317 -4.25 -8.93 6.21
CA ASN A 317 -5.53 -8.36 5.75
C ASN A 317 -5.46 -7.49 4.49
N GLY A 318 -4.29 -7.39 3.85
CA GLY A 318 -4.13 -6.74 2.54
C GLY A 318 -4.31 -5.22 2.54
N ILE A 319 -4.54 -4.70 1.33
CA ILE A 319 -4.74 -3.28 1.03
C ILE A 319 -6.20 -3.11 0.60
N THR A 320 -6.98 -2.32 1.32
CA THR A 320 -8.32 -1.90 0.90
C THR A 320 -8.28 -0.48 0.36
N ASN A 321 -8.80 -0.26 -0.86
CA ASN A 321 -8.77 1.03 -1.54
C ASN A 321 -10.17 1.51 -1.96
N ASP A 322 -10.56 2.66 -1.43
CA ASP A 322 -11.69 3.49 -1.84
C ASP A 322 -11.23 4.87 -2.38
N GLY A 323 -9.93 5.14 -2.34
CA GLY A 323 -9.31 6.41 -2.73
C GLY A 323 -8.45 6.28 -3.99
N VAL A 324 -7.37 7.06 -4.05
CA VAL A 324 -6.40 7.00 -5.15
C VAL A 324 -5.11 6.36 -4.67
N ILE A 325 -4.66 5.31 -5.36
CA ILE A 325 -3.31 4.79 -5.25
C ILE A 325 -2.61 4.98 -6.60
N THR A 326 -1.46 5.64 -6.64
CA THR A 326 -0.75 5.81 -7.92
C THR A 326 -0.04 4.52 -8.32
N GLU A 327 0.72 3.89 -7.43
CA GLU A 327 1.45 2.67 -7.74
C GLU A 327 1.48 1.69 -6.56
N ILE A 328 1.17 0.43 -6.85
CA ILE A 328 1.51 -0.70 -6.00
C ILE A 328 2.57 -1.52 -6.75
N ASN A 329 3.75 -1.65 -6.15
CA ASN A 329 4.84 -2.45 -6.66
C ASN A 329 5.13 -3.61 -5.70
N HIS A 330 4.68 -4.81 -6.09
CA HIS A 330 4.88 -6.05 -5.35
C HIS A 330 6.13 -6.78 -5.85
N ASN A 331 7.22 -6.70 -5.10
CA ASN A 331 8.49 -7.33 -5.43
C ASN A 331 8.98 -8.27 -4.31
N VAL A 332 8.07 -9.14 -3.85
CA VAL A 332 8.29 -10.06 -2.74
C VAL A 332 8.06 -11.48 -3.24
N ALA A 333 9.11 -12.31 -3.26
CA ALA A 333 8.99 -13.70 -3.66
C ALA A 333 8.30 -14.54 -2.57
N GLY A 334 7.40 -15.45 -2.99
CA GLY A 334 6.78 -16.43 -2.08
C GLY A 334 5.78 -15.88 -1.07
N VAL A 335 5.44 -14.59 -1.15
CA VAL A 335 4.38 -13.97 -0.34
C VAL A 335 3.17 -13.69 -1.22
N GLU A 336 2.00 -13.87 -0.61
CA GLU A 336 0.71 -13.48 -1.15
C GLU A 336 0.20 -12.28 -0.36
N ASN A 337 -0.11 -11.19 -1.07
CA ASN A 337 -0.80 -10.04 -0.50
C ASN A 337 -2.14 -9.84 -1.21
N ALA A 338 -3.17 -9.47 -0.45
CA ALA A 338 -4.47 -9.14 -1.01
C ALA A 338 -4.57 -7.63 -1.31
N VAL A 339 -5.21 -7.28 -2.42
CA VAL A 339 -5.58 -5.91 -2.78
C VAL A 339 -7.07 -5.90 -3.08
N THR A 340 -7.86 -5.26 -2.24
CA THR A 340 -9.28 -5.01 -2.46
C THR A 340 -9.48 -3.60 -2.97
N ASN A 341 -9.67 -3.42 -4.28
CA ASN A 341 -9.97 -2.12 -4.88
C ASN A 341 -11.48 -1.99 -5.09
N ASN A 342 -12.15 -1.24 -4.22
CA ASN A 342 -13.59 -1.04 -4.27
C ASN A 342 -13.97 -0.13 -5.46
N ALA A 343 -15.25 -0.13 -5.85
CA ALA A 343 -15.73 0.63 -7.00
C ALA A 343 -15.45 2.16 -6.95
N GLY A 344 -15.29 2.73 -5.75
CA GLY A 344 -14.91 4.14 -5.58
C GLY A 344 -13.40 4.40 -5.65
N GLY A 345 -12.59 3.34 -5.60
CA GLY A 345 -11.14 3.38 -5.62
C GLY A 345 -10.55 3.30 -7.03
N SER A 346 -9.38 3.90 -7.19
CA SER A 346 -8.56 3.76 -8.41
C SER A 346 -7.12 3.44 -8.06
N ILE A 347 -6.52 2.57 -8.86
CA ILE A 347 -5.08 2.28 -8.84
C ILE A 347 -4.53 2.70 -10.20
N SER A 348 -3.52 3.56 -10.27
CA SER A 348 -2.94 3.89 -11.58
C SER A 348 -2.11 2.72 -12.10
N LYS A 349 -1.19 2.22 -11.30
CA LYS A 349 -0.30 1.11 -11.67
C LYS A 349 -0.31 0.00 -10.63
N LEU A 350 -0.50 -1.24 -11.08
CA LEU A 350 -0.30 -2.45 -10.30
C LEU A 350 0.78 -3.28 -10.97
N ILE A 351 1.95 -3.35 -10.35
CA ILE A 351 3.14 -4.03 -10.87
C ILE A 351 3.47 -5.18 -9.93
N ILE A 352 3.47 -6.39 -10.45
CA ILE A 352 3.75 -7.61 -9.70
C ILE A 352 5.02 -8.21 -10.28
N SER A 353 6.13 -7.91 -9.62
CA SER A 353 7.47 -8.34 -10.04
C SER A 353 7.80 -9.76 -9.57
N GLN A 354 7.31 -10.16 -8.40
CA GLN A 354 7.50 -11.48 -7.81
C GLN A 354 6.30 -11.84 -6.92
N GLY A 355 6.16 -13.11 -6.54
CA GLY A 355 5.12 -13.57 -5.60
C GLY A 355 3.71 -13.48 -6.17
N THR A 356 2.72 -13.32 -5.29
CA THR A 356 1.30 -13.36 -5.65
C THR A 356 0.57 -12.12 -5.15
N ILE A 357 -0.27 -11.52 -6.00
CA ILE A 357 -1.33 -10.61 -5.56
C ILE A 357 -2.68 -11.28 -5.79
N GLU A 358 -3.51 -11.30 -4.75
CA GLU A 358 -4.93 -11.59 -4.84
C GLU A 358 -5.70 -10.27 -4.96
N TYR A 359 -6.17 -9.94 -6.17
CA TYR A 359 -6.92 -8.73 -6.45
C TYR A 359 -8.42 -8.99 -6.36
N ASN A 360 -9.07 -8.29 -5.43
CA ASN A 360 -10.49 -8.32 -5.20
C ASN A 360 -11.12 -6.96 -5.56
N GLY A 361 -12.32 -6.98 -6.10
CA GLY A 361 -13.12 -5.77 -6.31
C GLY A 361 -13.17 -5.25 -7.75
N GLU A 362 -13.89 -4.15 -7.90
CA GLU A 362 -14.37 -3.60 -9.18
C GLU A 362 -13.72 -2.24 -9.52
N GLY A 363 -12.88 -1.70 -8.63
CA GLY A 363 -12.20 -0.44 -8.86
C GLY A 363 -11.25 -0.49 -10.06
N ASP A 364 -11.04 0.66 -10.69
CA ASP A 364 -10.30 0.74 -11.94
C ASP A 364 -8.78 0.63 -11.74
N ILE A 365 -8.12 -0.03 -12.70
CA ILE A 365 -6.68 0.12 -12.95
C ILE A 365 -6.50 1.04 -14.16
N THR A 366 -5.98 2.24 -13.94
CA THR A 366 -6.12 3.34 -14.91
C THR A 366 -4.92 3.54 -15.83
N GLU A 367 -3.71 3.08 -15.49
CA GLU A 367 -2.49 3.24 -16.30
C GLU A 367 -1.81 1.93 -16.67
N GLU A 368 -1.49 1.04 -15.74
CA GLU A 368 -0.75 -0.21 -16.05
C GLU A 368 -1.10 -1.35 -15.08
N LEU A 369 -1.31 -2.54 -15.62
CA LEU A 369 -1.34 -3.81 -14.90
C LEU A 369 -0.24 -4.70 -15.47
N SER A 370 0.85 -4.89 -14.73
CA SER A 370 1.98 -5.70 -15.18
C SER A 370 2.24 -6.87 -14.24
N VAL A 371 2.36 -8.07 -14.81
CA VAL A 371 2.75 -9.29 -14.10
C VAL A 371 4.01 -9.83 -14.75
N LYS A 372 5.13 -9.81 -14.02
CA LYS A 372 6.43 -10.26 -14.50
C LYS A 372 6.54 -11.79 -14.46
N GLY A 373 7.52 -12.34 -15.18
CA GLY A 373 7.77 -13.78 -15.19
C GLY A 373 7.96 -14.37 -13.79
N GLY A 374 7.28 -15.47 -13.50
CA GLY A 374 7.29 -16.14 -12.18
C GLY A 374 6.37 -15.50 -11.13
N ALA A 375 5.77 -14.34 -11.40
CA ALA A 375 4.76 -13.73 -10.54
C ALA A 375 3.35 -14.22 -10.88
N THR A 376 2.44 -14.10 -9.93
CA THR A 376 1.03 -14.47 -10.07
C THR A 376 0.11 -13.32 -9.74
N LEU A 377 -0.87 -13.06 -10.61
CA LEU A 377 -2.05 -12.27 -10.29
C LEU A 377 -3.25 -13.21 -10.22
N SER A 378 -3.99 -13.19 -9.13
CA SER A 378 -5.24 -13.92 -8.95
C SER A 378 -6.38 -12.94 -8.77
N MET A 379 -7.48 -13.15 -9.48
CA MET A 379 -8.66 -12.28 -9.45
C MET A 379 -9.79 -12.97 -8.71
N ASN A 380 -10.31 -12.39 -7.62
CA ASN A 380 -11.39 -12.94 -6.80
C ASN A 380 -11.26 -14.46 -6.57
N ALA A 381 -10.15 -14.88 -5.96
CA ALA A 381 -9.74 -16.26 -5.72
C ALA A 381 -9.69 -17.13 -7.00
N GLY A 382 -9.27 -16.53 -8.11
CA GLY A 382 -9.16 -17.17 -9.43
C GLY A 382 -10.47 -17.26 -10.23
N SER A 383 -11.58 -16.76 -9.70
CA SER A 383 -12.90 -16.79 -10.39
C SER A 383 -13.30 -15.45 -11.05
N GLY A 384 -12.54 -14.38 -10.76
CA GLY A 384 -12.82 -13.04 -11.24
C GLY A 384 -12.55 -12.86 -12.74
N THR A 385 -13.07 -11.76 -13.30
CA THR A 385 -12.85 -11.38 -14.69
C THR A 385 -12.33 -9.94 -14.77
N ILE A 386 -11.24 -9.71 -15.50
CA ILE A 386 -10.81 -8.36 -15.89
C ILE A 386 -11.43 -8.01 -17.24
N THR A 387 -12.07 -6.83 -17.32
CA THR A 387 -12.61 -6.32 -18.59
C THR A 387 -11.62 -5.35 -19.25
N MET A 388 -11.32 -5.58 -20.53
CA MET A 388 -10.49 -4.75 -21.39
C MET A 388 -11.38 -4.02 -22.40
N ASN A 389 -11.37 -2.69 -22.40
CA ASN A 389 -12.23 -1.86 -23.26
C ASN A 389 -11.46 -1.17 -24.42
N GLY A 390 -10.34 -1.77 -24.88
CA GLY A 390 -9.45 -1.19 -25.90
C GLY A 390 -8.43 -0.18 -25.36
N ALA A 391 -8.71 0.53 -24.27
CA ALA A 391 -7.71 1.35 -23.57
C ALA A 391 -6.78 0.52 -22.66
N VAL A 392 -7.21 -0.68 -22.27
CA VAL A 392 -6.50 -1.58 -21.34
C VAL A 392 -5.51 -2.50 -22.07
N GLY A 393 -5.66 -2.74 -23.38
CA GLY A 393 -4.79 -3.67 -24.12
C GLY A 393 -3.32 -3.23 -24.19
N SER A 394 -3.03 -1.91 -24.15
CA SER A 394 -1.67 -1.38 -24.00
C SER A 394 -1.21 -1.28 -22.53
N LYS A 395 -2.13 -1.44 -21.59
CA LYS A 395 -1.93 -1.29 -20.15
C LYS A 395 -1.78 -2.63 -19.43
N LEU A 396 -2.34 -3.71 -19.99
CA LEU A 396 -2.20 -5.08 -19.51
C LEU A 396 -0.94 -5.71 -20.10
N ASN A 397 0.06 -5.93 -19.26
CA ASN A 397 1.33 -6.53 -19.62
C ASN A 397 1.57 -7.81 -18.81
N LEU A 398 1.08 -8.94 -19.33
CA LEU A 398 1.34 -10.27 -18.77
C LEU A 398 2.59 -10.84 -19.45
N GLU A 399 3.72 -10.81 -18.76
CA GLU A 399 5.00 -11.22 -19.33
C GLU A 399 5.16 -12.74 -19.40
N SER A 400 6.13 -13.20 -20.19
CA SER A 400 6.39 -14.62 -20.35
C SER A 400 6.70 -15.29 -19.01
N GLY A 401 6.03 -16.42 -18.74
CA GLY A 401 6.17 -17.17 -17.49
C GLY A 401 5.41 -16.58 -16.30
N SER A 402 4.63 -15.51 -16.49
CA SER A 402 3.66 -15.06 -15.48
C SER A 402 2.42 -15.95 -15.46
N THR A 403 1.71 -15.97 -14.32
CA THR A 403 0.42 -16.65 -14.17
C THR A 403 -0.68 -15.63 -13.86
N PHE A 404 -1.77 -15.69 -14.62
CA PHE A 404 -3.00 -14.96 -14.35
C PHE A 404 -4.11 -15.96 -14.01
N LYS A 405 -4.65 -15.91 -12.79
CA LYS A 405 -5.78 -16.76 -12.36
C LYS A 405 -7.07 -15.97 -12.40
N GLY A 406 -8.00 -16.41 -13.24
CA GLY A 406 -9.20 -15.66 -13.59
C GLY A 406 -9.35 -15.50 -15.09
N SER A 407 -10.37 -14.76 -15.50
CA SER A 407 -10.73 -14.59 -16.91
C SER A 407 -10.41 -13.19 -17.43
N LEU A 408 -10.13 -13.09 -18.73
CA LEU A 408 -9.95 -11.84 -19.45
C LEU A 408 -11.13 -11.63 -20.41
N LYS A 409 -11.71 -10.44 -20.44
CA LYS A 409 -12.84 -10.10 -21.30
C LYS A 409 -12.55 -8.88 -22.15
N ASN A 410 -12.45 -9.00 -23.47
CA ASN A 410 -12.42 -7.87 -24.39
C ASN A 410 -13.84 -7.37 -24.69
N THR A 411 -14.09 -6.08 -24.53
CA THR A 411 -15.36 -5.40 -24.92
C THR A 411 -15.13 -4.30 -25.95
N GLY A 412 -13.88 -4.06 -26.37
CA GLY A 412 -13.50 -2.99 -27.27
C GLY A 412 -12.85 -3.49 -28.57
N SER A 413 -12.11 -2.58 -29.22
CA SER A 413 -11.32 -2.92 -30.41
C SER A 413 -9.83 -3.00 -30.04
N ILE A 414 -9.20 -4.13 -30.37
CA ILE A 414 -7.77 -4.39 -30.18
C ILE A 414 -7.15 -4.68 -31.55
N SER A 415 -6.06 -4.01 -31.91
CA SER A 415 -5.40 -4.26 -33.20
C SER A 415 -4.71 -5.63 -33.23
N SER A 416 -3.95 -5.93 -32.17
CA SER A 416 -3.20 -7.18 -32.02
C SER A 416 -3.03 -7.50 -30.54
N TRP A 417 -3.22 -8.76 -30.16
CA TRP A 417 -2.89 -9.27 -28.83
C TRP A 417 -2.13 -10.58 -28.94
N SER A 418 -1.04 -10.71 -28.18
CA SER A 418 -0.26 -11.94 -28.08
C SER A 418 -0.19 -12.32 -26.61
N ASN A 419 -0.85 -13.42 -26.26
CA ASN A 419 -0.76 -13.96 -24.91
C ASN A 419 0.53 -14.78 -24.79
N VAL A 420 1.49 -14.28 -24.02
CA VAL A 420 2.73 -15.00 -23.68
C VAL A 420 2.74 -15.53 -22.24
N SER A 421 1.63 -15.37 -21.52
CA SER A 421 1.44 -15.77 -20.12
C SER A 421 0.61 -17.06 -19.98
N ASN A 422 0.53 -17.59 -18.75
CA ASN A 422 -0.39 -18.67 -18.40
C ASN A 422 -1.69 -18.10 -17.84
N ILE A 423 -2.78 -18.20 -18.60
CA ILE A 423 -4.13 -17.82 -18.15
C ILE A 423 -4.81 -19.07 -17.56
N GLU A 424 -4.90 -19.14 -16.24
CA GLU A 424 -5.70 -20.13 -15.49
C GLU A 424 -7.16 -19.65 -15.39
N GLY A 425 -7.81 -19.55 -16.54
CA GLY A 425 -9.21 -19.15 -16.68
C GLY A 425 -9.59 -19.05 -18.15
N SER A 426 -10.55 -18.20 -18.47
CA SER A 426 -11.08 -18.04 -19.82
C SER A 426 -10.66 -16.72 -20.47
N PHE A 427 -10.55 -16.69 -21.80
CA PHE A 427 -10.51 -15.48 -22.60
C PHE A 427 -11.84 -15.28 -23.33
N ILE A 428 -12.43 -14.09 -23.25
CA ILE A 428 -13.74 -13.79 -23.80
C ILE A 428 -13.62 -12.57 -24.72
N ASN A 429 -13.88 -12.71 -26.01
CA ASN A 429 -14.11 -11.59 -26.92
C ASN A 429 -15.62 -11.33 -26.99
N ASP A 430 -16.09 -10.29 -26.30
CA ASP A 430 -17.53 -10.04 -26.12
C ASP A 430 -18.23 -9.58 -27.39
N ALA A 431 -19.56 -9.60 -27.38
CA ALA A 431 -20.36 -9.13 -28.50
C ALA A 431 -20.03 -7.66 -28.85
N GLY A 432 -19.80 -7.40 -30.14
CA GLY A 432 -19.42 -6.08 -30.66
C GLY A 432 -17.95 -5.71 -30.47
N ALA A 433 -17.17 -6.53 -29.78
CA ALA A 433 -15.73 -6.37 -29.66
C ALA A 433 -15.01 -6.87 -30.93
N ASN A 434 -13.87 -6.26 -31.26
CA ASN A 434 -13.09 -6.59 -32.45
C ASN A 434 -11.63 -6.83 -32.08
N ILE A 435 -11.03 -7.90 -32.59
CA ILE A 435 -9.60 -8.16 -32.48
C ILE A 435 -9.04 -8.34 -33.88
N GLY A 436 -8.04 -7.56 -34.28
CA GLY A 436 -7.39 -7.72 -35.58
C GLY A 436 -6.63 -9.05 -35.65
N SER A 437 -5.63 -9.23 -34.78
CA SER A 437 -4.90 -10.50 -34.66
C SER A 437 -4.76 -10.94 -33.20
N LEU A 438 -4.94 -12.23 -32.94
CA LEU A 438 -4.81 -12.87 -31.64
C LEU A 438 -3.90 -14.09 -31.74
N SER A 439 -2.76 -14.07 -31.04
CA SER A 439 -2.01 -15.29 -30.71
C SER A 439 -2.40 -15.73 -29.31
N ALA A 440 -3.14 -16.82 -29.21
CA ALA A 440 -3.54 -17.40 -27.94
C ALA A 440 -2.46 -18.37 -27.46
N GLY A 441 -1.65 -17.91 -26.49
CA GLY A 441 -0.84 -18.77 -25.64
C GLY A 441 -1.70 -19.65 -24.72
N GLN A 442 -1.18 -20.00 -23.53
CA GLN A 442 -1.88 -20.93 -22.65
C GLN A 442 -3.15 -20.29 -22.05
N ILE A 443 -4.30 -20.94 -22.28
CA ILE A 443 -5.61 -20.62 -21.71
C ILE A 443 -6.22 -21.93 -21.18
N ALA A 444 -6.28 -22.08 -19.87
CA ALA A 444 -6.66 -23.34 -19.23
C ALA A 444 -8.11 -23.74 -19.50
N GLU A 445 -9.02 -22.77 -19.53
CA GLU A 445 -10.46 -23.01 -19.72
C GLU A 445 -10.89 -22.72 -21.17
N ASN A 446 -11.60 -21.62 -21.42
CA ASN A 446 -12.26 -21.40 -22.71
C ASN A 446 -11.70 -20.16 -23.40
N LEU A 447 -11.53 -20.24 -24.72
CA LEU A 447 -11.49 -19.07 -25.59
C LEU A 447 -12.87 -18.91 -26.22
N LEU A 448 -13.63 -17.91 -25.78
CA LEU A 448 -14.99 -17.64 -26.21
C LEU A 448 -15.03 -16.41 -27.10
N ASN A 449 -15.37 -16.57 -28.38
CA ASN A 449 -15.54 -15.48 -29.32
C ASN A 449 -17.02 -15.20 -29.61
N LYS A 450 -17.53 -14.07 -29.12
CA LYS A 450 -18.86 -13.51 -29.40
C LYS A 450 -18.81 -12.26 -30.27
N GLY A 451 -17.61 -11.74 -30.52
CA GLY A 451 -17.34 -10.62 -31.40
C GLY A 451 -16.64 -11.04 -32.69
N ASN A 452 -15.82 -10.15 -33.24
CA ASN A 452 -15.05 -10.44 -34.44
C ASN A 452 -13.58 -10.64 -34.09
N ILE A 453 -12.96 -11.68 -34.64
CA ILE A 453 -11.51 -11.85 -34.67
C ILE A 453 -11.07 -11.93 -36.13
N GLY A 454 -10.06 -11.16 -36.53
CA GLY A 454 -9.42 -11.32 -37.84
C GLY A 454 -8.65 -12.62 -37.85
N ASP A 455 -7.40 -12.59 -37.42
CA ASP A 455 -6.54 -13.77 -37.37
C ASP A 455 -6.43 -14.31 -35.94
N LEU A 456 -6.87 -15.55 -35.71
CA LEU A 456 -6.68 -16.30 -34.47
C LEU A 456 -5.67 -17.42 -34.70
N THR A 457 -4.55 -17.38 -34.00
CA THR A 457 -3.56 -18.45 -33.95
C THR A 457 -3.57 -19.11 -32.58
N ILE A 458 -3.70 -20.43 -32.55
CA ILE A 458 -3.56 -21.25 -31.35
C ILE A 458 -2.18 -21.92 -31.39
N ASP A 459 -1.20 -21.30 -30.74
CA ASP A 459 0.20 -21.78 -30.70
C ASP A 459 0.53 -22.59 -29.43
N ASN A 460 -0.37 -22.58 -28.45
CA ASN A 460 -0.25 -23.32 -27.19
C ASN A 460 -1.55 -24.07 -26.84
N VAL A 461 -1.70 -24.48 -25.58
CA VAL A 461 -2.88 -25.17 -25.08
C VAL A 461 -3.99 -24.17 -24.76
N VAL A 462 -5.11 -24.33 -25.44
CA VAL A 462 -6.41 -23.78 -25.07
C VAL A 462 -7.30 -24.93 -24.60
N GLY A 463 -8.15 -24.74 -23.59
CA GLY A 463 -9.10 -25.78 -23.18
C GLY A 463 -10.18 -25.99 -24.25
N THR A 464 -11.21 -25.15 -24.32
CA THR A 464 -12.25 -25.19 -25.37
C THR A 464 -12.19 -23.93 -26.22
N LEU A 465 -12.34 -24.04 -27.54
CA LEU A 465 -12.55 -22.88 -28.41
C LEU A 465 -14.01 -22.82 -28.84
N SER A 466 -14.74 -21.78 -28.40
CA SER A 466 -16.13 -21.55 -28.78
C SER A 466 -16.24 -20.30 -29.65
N ASN A 467 -16.65 -20.46 -30.90
CA ASN A 467 -16.92 -19.35 -31.81
C ASN A 467 -18.42 -19.18 -32.04
N GLU A 468 -18.99 -18.10 -31.53
CA GLU A 468 -20.41 -17.73 -31.66
C GLU A 468 -20.63 -16.57 -32.65
N SER A 469 -19.57 -15.99 -33.21
CA SER A 469 -19.64 -14.88 -34.17
C SER A 469 -18.61 -15.07 -35.28
N GLU A 470 -17.73 -14.12 -35.57
CA GLU A 470 -16.86 -14.18 -36.76
C GLU A 470 -15.38 -14.42 -36.39
N ILE A 471 -14.75 -15.36 -37.09
CA ILE A 471 -13.30 -15.48 -37.19
C ILE A 471 -12.90 -15.47 -38.67
N THR A 472 -12.01 -14.57 -39.10
CA THR A 472 -11.54 -14.56 -40.49
C THR A 472 -10.60 -15.73 -40.76
N THR A 473 -9.52 -15.84 -39.98
CA THR A 473 -8.57 -16.94 -40.08
C THR A 473 -8.41 -17.58 -38.72
N LEU A 474 -8.61 -18.89 -38.64
CA LEU A 474 -8.29 -19.71 -37.47
C LEU A 474 -7.20 -20.71 -37.86
N SER A 475 -6.01 -20.59 -37.27
CA SER A 475 -4.92 -21.55 -37.40
C SER A 475 -4.69 -22.24 -36.07
N VAL A 476 -4.86 -23.57 -36.03
CA VAL A 476 -4.55 -24.39 -34.85
C VAL A 476 -3.24 -25.11 -35.08
N GLN A 477 -2.20 -24.68 -34.36
CA GLN A 477 -0.83 -25.18 -34.51
C GLN A 477 -0.43 -26.13 -33.37
N ASN A 478 -1.17 -26.07 -32.25
CA ASN A 478 -0.93 -26.86 -31.05
C ASN A 478 -2.21 -27.53 -30.53
N ARG A 479 -2.75 -27.17 -29.37
CA ARG A 479 -3.82 -27.96 -28.74
C ARG A 479 -5.03 -27.14 -28.34
N VAL A 480 -6.21 -27.61 -28.71
CA VAL A 480 -7.51 -27.21 -28.16
C VAL A 480 -8.12 -28.44 -27.45
N ALA A 481 -7.88 -28.59 -26.16
CA ALA A 481 -8.07 -29.83 -25.42
C ALA A 481 -9.49 -30.45 -25.52
N ASN A 482 -10.51 -29.61 -25.62
CA ASN A 482 -11.92 -29.99 -25.70
C ASN A 482 -12.54 -29.71 -27.08
N GLY A 483 -11.70 -29.42 -28.08
CA GLY A 483 -12.10 -29.18 -29.46
C GLY A 483 -12.68 -27.79 -29.74
N ILE A 484 -13.09 -27.62 -31.00
CA ILE A 484 -13.64 -26.38 -31.54
C ILE A 484 -15.15 -26.52 -31.64
N LEU A 485 -15.88 -25.60 -31.02
CA LEU A 485 -17.32 -25.47 -31.10
C LEU A 485 -17.66 -24.22 -31.91
N ASN A 486 -18.04 -24.38 -33.17
CA ASN A 486 -18.37 -23.28 -34.07
C ASN A 486 -19.89 -23.19 -34.27
N SER A 487 -20.53 -22.16 -33.75
CA SER A 487 -21.92 -21.78 -34.08
C SER A 487 -21.99 -20.50 -34.91
N GLY A 488 -20.87 -19.78 -35.04
CA GLY A 488 -20.72 -18.60 -35.89
C GLY A 488 -20.12 -18.92 -37.27
N ASN A 489 -19.36 -17.96 -37.80
CA ASN A 489 -18.66 -18.08 -39.07
C ASN A 489 -17.14 -18.17 -38.85
N ILE A 490 -16.51 -19.06 -39.61
CA ILE A 490 -15.06 -19.06 -39.79
C ILE A 490 -14.79 -18.98 -41.29
N GLN A 491 -14.07 -17.97 -41.78
CA GLN A 491 -13.77 -17.92 -43.22
C GLN A 491 -12.74 -18.97 -43.60
N THR A 492 -11.62 -19.05 -42.88
CA THR A 492 -10.61 -20.09 -43.09
C THR A 492 -10.24 -20.76 -41.78
N LEU A 493 -10.49 -22.07 -41.67
CA LEU A 493 -10.00 -22.92 -40.60
C LEU A 493 -8.86 -23.78 -41.14
N THR A 494 -7.67 -23.65 -40.58
CA THR A 494 -6.53 -24.52 -40.87
C THR A 494 -6.15 -25.29 -39.61
N LEU A 495 -6.21 -26.63 -39.71
CA LEU A 495 -5.70 -27.53 -38.69
C LEU A 495 -4.34 -28.04 -39.15
N GLU A 496 -3.28 -27.60 -38.47
CA GLU A 496 -1.93 -28.04 -38.79
C GLU A 496 -1.71 -29.51 -38.40
N SER A 497 -0.68 -30.14 -38.95
CA SER A 497 -0.34 -31.54 -38.66
C SER A 497 -0.13 -31.84 -37.16
N ASN A 498 0.27 -30.84 -36.38
CA ASN A 498 0.48 -30.93 -34.93
C ASN A 498 -0.77 -30.59 -34.10
N ALA A 499 -1.88 -30.19 -34.74
CA ALA A 499 -3.09 -29.82 -34.05
C ALA A 499 -3.66 -30.98 -33.20
N ASP A 500 -4.05 -30.75 -31.96
CA ASP A 500 -4.76 -31.71 -31.11
C ASP A 500 -6.05 -31.09 -30.60
N LEU A 501 -7.20 -31.63 -31.00
CA LEU A 501 -8.53 -31.09 -30.70
C LEU A 501 -9.33 -31.98 -29.74
N GLY A 502 -8.65 -32.88 -29.01
CA GLY A 502 -9.30 -33.84 -28.14
C GLY A 502 -10.31 -34.75 -28.86
N SER A 503 -11.26 -35.31 -28.13
CA SER A 503 -12.25 -36.25 -28.69
C SER A 503 -13.35 -35.57 -29.51
N VAL A 504 -13.63 -34.29 -29.24
CA VAL A 504 -14.67 -33.52 -29.93
C VAL A 504 -14.25 -33.19 -31.36
N GLY A 505 -12.96 -32.88 -31.57
CA GLY A 505 -12.49 -32.44 -32.88
C GLY A 505 -13.08 -31.08 -33.24
N VAL A 506 -13.69 -30.98 -34.43
CA VAL A 506 -14.43 -29.80 -34.88
C VAL A 506 -15.93 -30.11 -34.86
N SER A 507 -16.70 -29.38 -34.05
CA SER A 507 -18.16 -29.37 -34.07
C SER A 507 -18.65 -28.09 -34.75
N ASN A 508 -19.22 -28.21 -35.94
CA ASN A 508 -19.67 -27.08 -36.75
C ASN A 508 -21.20 -27.02 -36.86
N ASP A 509 -21.80 -26.15 -36.05
CA ASP A 509 -23.21 -25.75 -36.10
C ASP A 509 -23.40 -24.38 -36.80
N GLY A 510 -22.32 -23.82 -37.35
CA GLY A 510 -22.30 -22.55 -38.09
C GLY A 510 -21.80 -22.73 -39.52
N VAL A 511 -21.07 -21.74 -40.05
CA VAL A 511 -20.52 -21.78 -41.41
C VAL A 511 -18.99 -21.76 -41.37
N ILE A 512 -18.36 -22.68 -42.09
CA ILE A 512 -16.92 -22.61 -42.36
C ILE A 512 -16.73 -22.45 -43.87
N THR A 513 -16.14 -21.33 -44.35
CA THR A 513 -16.00 -21.12 -45.80
C THR A 513 -14.93 -22.04 -46.41
N SER A 514 -13.79 -22.19 -45.73
CA SER A 514 -12.72 -23.12 -46.08
C SER A 514 -12.21 -23.82 -44.83
N LEU A 515 -12.16 -25.15 -44.86
CA LEU A 515 -11.54 -25.98 -43.83
C LEU A 515 -10.41 -26.78 -44.48
N ASN A 516 -9.18 -26.56 -44.04
CA ASN A 516 -7.99 -27.29 -44.47
C ASN A 516 -7.51 -28.17 -43.32
N ASN A 517 -7.61 -29.49 -43.47
CA ASN A 517 -7.19 -30.42 -42.43
C ASN A 517 -5.90 -31.18 -42.80
N HIS A 518 -4.81 -30.84 -42.10
CA HIS A 518 -3.53 -31.53 -42.19
C HIS A 518 -3.30 -32.53 -41.04
N LYS A 519 -4.22 -32.62 -40.07
CA LYS A 519 -4.12 -33.51 -38.91
C LYS A 519 -4.80 -34.86 -39.17
N ALA A 520 -4.03 -35.94 -39.00
CA ALA A 520 -4.56 -37.29 -39.11
C ALA A 520 -5.43 -37.67 -37.91
N GLY A 521 -6.51 -38.43 -38.15
CA GLY A 521 -7.43 -38.90 -37.12
C GLY A 521 -8.38 -37.83 -36.60
N MET A 522 -8.59 -36.75 -37.36
CA MET A 522 -9.51 -35.68 -36.98
C MET A 522 -10.97 -36.11 -37.12
N GLN A 523 -11.79 -35.74 -36.14
CA GLN A 523 -13.24 -35.82 -36.24
C GLN A 523 -13.81 -34.44 -36.58
N ILE A 524 -14.67 -34.40 -37.60
CA ILE A 524 -15.41 -33.21 -38.00
C ILE A 524 -16.90 -33.57 -37.96
N THR A 525 -17.64 -33.00 -37.02
CA THR A 525 -19.10 -33.11 -36.95
C THR A 525 -19.69 -31.83 -37.54
N ASN A 526 -20.23 -31.91 -38.75
CA ASN A 526 -20.82 -30.76 -39.44
C ASN A 526 -22.35 -30.87 -39.43
N ALA A 527 -23.03 -29.93 -38.79
CA ALA A 527 -24.49 -29.86 -38.76
C ALA A 527 -25.06 -28.85 -39.77
N GLN A 528 -24.25 -27.92 -40.28
CA GLN A 528 -24.70 -26.85 -41.18
C GLN A 528 -23.94 -26.85 -42.51
N GLY A 529 -22.93 -25.99 -42.67
CA GLY A 529 -22.31 -25.73 -43.96
C GLY A 529 -20.80 -25.58 -43.88
N ILE A 530 -20.11 -26.36 -44.71
CA ILE A 530 -18.72 -26.10 -45.08
C ILE A 530 -18.71 -25.70 -46.56
N GLY A 531 -17.99 -24.65 -46.93
CA GLY A 531 -17.80 -24.25 -48.32
C GLY A 531 -16.88 -25.24 -49.03
N THR A 532 -15.58 -25.09 -48.77
CA THR A 532 -14.54 -25.97 -49.25
C THR A 532 -13.96 -26.78 -48.10
N LEU A 533 -13.92 -28.10 -48.23
CA LEU A 533 -13.21 -29.00 -47.31
C LEU A 533 -12.02 -29.60 -48.04
N ALA A 534 -10.80 -29.21 -47.66
CA ALA A 534 -9.56 -29.82 -48.10
C ALA A 534 -9.05 -30.79 -47.03
N VAL A 535 -8.79 -32.03 -47.45
CA VAL A 535 -8.42 -33.16 -46.58
C VAL A 535 -7.05 -33.67 -47.00
N ASP A 536 -6.03 -33.26 -46.27
CA ASP A 536 -4.63 -33.65 -46.49
C ASP A 536 -4.18 -34.81 -45.57
N ALA A 537 -5.04 -35.17 -44.61
CA ALA A 537 -4.81 -36.26 -43.67
C ALA A 537 -6.12 -36.96 -43.26
N ASN A 538 -6.00 -38.19 -42.74
CA ASN A 538 -7.16 -39.04 -42.41
C ASN A 538 -8.20 -38.30 -41.57
N THR A 539 -9.42 -38.24 -42.05
CA THR A 539 -10.52 -37.46 -41.45
C THR A 539 -11.78 -38.29 -41.37
N THR A 540 -12.44 -38.24 -40.22
CA THR A 540 -13.79 -38.78 -40.03
C THR A 540 -14.79 -37.63 -40.05
N TYR A 541 -15.72 -37.66 -41.00
CA TYR A 541 -16.81 -36.72 -41.14
C TYR A 541 -18.11 -37.29 -40.57
N ALA A 542 -18.81 -36.52 -39.77
CA ALA A 542 -20.10 -36.84 -39.17
C ALA A 542 -21.07 -35.67 -39.30
N GLY A 543 -22.35 -35.90 -38.97
CA GLY A 543 -23.41 -34.90 -39.03
C GLY A 543 -24.12 -34.82 -40.38
N ALA A 544 -25.16 -33.98 -40.45
CA ALA A 544 -26.08 -33.85 -41.58
C ALA A 544 -25.82 -32.61 -42.45
N GLY A 545 -24.79 -31.82 -42.12
CA GLY A 545 -24.41 -30.62 -42.82
C GLY A 545 -23.90 -30.88 -44.23
N SER A 546 -23.89 -29.83 -45.05
CA SER A 546 -23.49 -29.87 -46.46
C SER A 546 -22.07 -29.35 -46.69
N ILE A 547 -21.45 -29.83 -47.77
CA ILE A 547 -20.27 -29.25 -48.41
C ILE A 547 -20.73 -28.59 -49.71
N THR A 548 -20.51 -27.28 -49.82
CA THR A 548 -21.24 -26.46 -50.80
C THR A 548 -20.44 -25.98 -52.01
N ASN A 549 -19.10 -25.96 -51.92
CA ASN A 549 -18.21 -25.49 -52.99
C ASN A 549 -17.16 -26.52 -53.47
N ALA A 550 -16.49 -27.24 -52.58
CA ALA A 550 -15.57 -28.30 -53.00
C ALA A 550 -15.25 -29.25 -51.85
N LEU A 551 -15.10 -30.53 -52.18
CA LEU A 551 -14.43 -31.53 -51.34
C LEU A 551 -13.16 -31.93 -52.09
N ASP A 552 -12.00 -31.61 -51.51
CA ASP A 552 -10.70 -31.96 -52.05
C ASP A 552 -10.00 -32.93 -51.08
N ILE A 553 -9.48 -34.03 -51.61
CA ILE A 553 -8.82 -35.08 -50.82
C ILE A 553 -7.47 -35.33 -51.48
N ASP A 554 -6.40 -34.84 -50.86
CA ASP A 554 -5.05 -34.95 -51.42
C ASP A 554 -4.30 -36.16 -50.85
N GLY A 555 -3.58 -36.87 -51.72
CA GLY A 555 -2.73 -38.02 -51.38
C GLY A 555 -3.31 -39.42 -51.65
N THR A 556 -2.43 -40.37 -51.96
CA THR A 556 -2.80 -41.78 -52.27
C THR A 556 -3.11 -42.64 -51.03
N GLN A 557 -2.94 -42.11 -49.82
CA GLN A 557 -3.13 -42.82 -48.54
C GLN A 557 -4.11 -42.11 -47.58
N THR A 558 -4.65 -40.96 -47.98
CA THR A 558 -5.57 -40.16 -47.18
C THR A 558 -6.96 -40.78 -47.19
N GLN A 559 -7.49 -41.13 -46.02
CA GLN A 559 -8.82 -41.69 -45.86
C GLN A 559 -9.80 -40.61 -45.42
N PHE A 560 -10.90 -40.48 -46.15
CA PHE A 560 -12.05 -39.69 -45.76
C PHE A 560 -13.21 -40.62 -45.42
N THR A 561 -13.46 -40.78 -44.13
CA THR A 561 -14.46 -41.71 -43.61
C THR A 561 -15.72 -40.95 -43.25
N ILE A 562 -16.89 -41.44 -43.64
CA ILE A 562 -18.18 -40.93 -43.16
C ILE A 562 -18.61 -41.82 -41.99
N ASP A 563 -18.85 -41.24 -40.82
CA ASP A 563 -19.33 -41.98 -39.64
C ASP A 563 -20.69 -42.63 -39.93
N ASN A 564 -21.01 -43.72 -39.21
CA ASN A 564 -22.23 -44.50 -39.38
C ASN A 564 -23.51 -43.68 -39.12
N ASN A 565 -23.40 -42.54 -38.43
CA ASN A 565 -24.49 -41.60 -38.18
C ASN A 565 -24.40 -40.30 -39.03
N GLY A 566 -23.40 -40.18 -39.90
CA GLY A 566 -23.20 -39.03 -40.79
C GLY A 566 -23.94 -39.16 -42.12
N THR A 567 -24.37 -38.02 -42.68
CA THR A 567 -24.85 -37.93 -44.06
C THR A 567 -24.05 -36.87 -44.79
N LEU A 568 -23.25 -37.28 -45.77
CA LEU A 568 -22.54 -36.33 -46.64
C LEU A 568 -23.50 -35.76 -47.67
N THR A 569 -23.79 -34.46 -47.57
CA THR A 569 -24.58 -33.74 -48.57
C THR A 569 -23.66 -32.85 -49.41
N LEU A 570 -23.61 -33.05 -50.72
CA LEU A 570 -22.89 -32.18 -51.67
C LEU A 570 -23.93 -31.37 -52.47
N THR A 571 -23.83 -30.04 -52.51
CA THR A 571 -24.75 -29.20 -53.29
C THR A 571 -24.16 -28.82 -54.65
N ASP A 572 -25.00 -28.64 -55.66
CA ASP A 572 -24.68 -28.51 -57.11
C ASP A 572 -23.76 -27.33 -57.51
N THR A 573 -23.45 -26.42 -56.58
CA THR A 573 -22.41 -25.39 -56.76
C THR A 573 -21.00 -25.93 -56.50
N ALA A 574 -20.89 -27.11 -55.88
CA ALA A 574 -19.62 -27.76 -55.63
C ALA A 574 -19.14 -28.46 -56.90
N GLY A 575 -18.44 -27.73 -57.77
CA GLY A 575 -17.98 -28.21 -59.06
C GLY A 575 -17.40 -29.63 -58.96
N ALA A 576 -18.15 -30.62 -59.47
CA ALA A 576 -17.87 -32.04 -59.35
C ALA A 576 -16.67 -32.48 -60.19
N ASN A 577 -15.47 -31.96 -59.91
CA ASN A 577 -14.26 -32.24 -60.67
C ASN A 577 -13.12 -32.88 -59.87
N SER A 578 -13.31 -33.29 -58.60
CA SER A 578 -12.24 -33.95 -57.85
C SER A 578 -12.68 -34.94 -56.76
N VAL A 579 -13.84 -35.59 -56.86
CA VAL A 579 -14.10 -36.77 -56.01
C VAL A 579 -13.27 -37.95 -56.54
N LYS A 580 -11.98 -38.00 -56.17
CA LYS A 580 -11.16 -39.20 -56.31
C LYS A 580 -11.60 -40.20 -55.23
N THR A 581 -12.38 -41.17 -55.65
CA THR A 581 -12.71 -42.44 -54.96
C THR A 581 -13.03 -42.32 -53.46
N ILE A 582 -14.32 -42.21 -53.14
CA ILE A 582 -14.86 -42.58 -51.82
C ILE A 582 -14.87 -44.11 -51.77
N THR A 583 -14.06 -44.73 -50.91
CA THR A 583 -14.13 -46.18 -50.60
C THR A 583 -14.89 -46.43 -49.32
#